data_AF-A0A940EQ10-F1
#
_entry.id   AF-A0A940EQ10-F1
#
_cell.length_a   1.000
_cell.length_b   1.000
_cell.length_c   1.000
_cell.angle_alpha   90.00
_cell.angle_beta   90.00
_cell.angle_gamma   90.00
#
_symmetry.space_group_name_H-M   'P 1'
#
loop_
_entity.id
_entity.type
_entity.pdbx_description
1 polymer ?
#
loop_
_entity_poly.entity_id
_entity_poly.type
_entity_poly.pdbx_seq_one_letter_code
_entity_poly.pdbx_strand_id
1 'polypeptide(L)'
;MFNFSSNPVPAGRDPAMLATRTFFHEHGSAMLNAAALLSGPTAHRRCLRLLSGISENSSLTRALRQDLVWLHRLVCLDLVGDPEAEETARFAMIDLLDPRVEEICLEADRLYDLLVAISDLDPGCDVILGELFDLSAA
;
A
#
# COMPACT_ATOMS: atom_id res chain seq x y z
N MET A 1 -30.09 11.01 -13.05
CA MET A 1 -29.87 9.65 -13.56
C MET A 1 -28.42 9.56 -13.98
N PHE A 2 -27.54 9.02 -13.14
CA PHE A 2 -26.13 8.82 -13.48
C PHE A 2 -25.96 7.39 -14.00
N ASN A 3 -25.60 7.26 -15.27
CA ASN A 3 -25.43 5.99 -15.95
C ASN A 3 -23.97 5.55 -15.73
N PHE A 4 -23.72 4.68 -14.76
CA PHE A 4 -22.43 3.98 -14.63
C PHE A 4 -22.44 2.81 -15.62
N SER A 5 -22.08 3.08 -16.88
CA SER A 5 -21.68 2.02 -17.80
C SER A 5 -20.26 1.58 -17.46
N SER A 6 -20.13 0.81 -16.37
CA SER A 6 -18.95 -0.03 -16.17
C SER A 6 -19.08 -1.21 -17.13
N ASN A 7 -18.42 -1.09 -18.27
CA ASN A 7 -18.29 -2.19 -19.22
C ASN A 7 -17.53 -3.34 -18.52
N PRO A 8 -18.01 -4.59 -18.52
CA PRO A 8 -17.25 -5.69 -17.97
C PRO A 8 -16.05 -5.94 -18.88
N VAL A 9 -14.85 -5.63 -18.38
CA VAL A 9 -13.61 -6.06 -19.02
C VAL A 9 -13.66 -7.59 -19.14
N PRO A 10 -13.60 -8.15 -20.36
CA PRO A 10 -13.63 -9.59 -20.55
C PRO A 10 -12.40 -10.22 -19.86
N ALA A 11 -12.52 -11.48 -19.44
CA ALA A 11 -11.51 -12.24 -18.72
C ALA A 11 -10.14 -12.31 -19.44
N GLY A 12 -9.38 -11.22 -19.34
CA GLY A 12 -7.94 -11.10 -19.55
C GLY A 12 -7.39 -10.54 -18.26
N ARG A 13 -6.26 -11.07 -17.79
CA ARG A 13 -5.63 -10.68 -16.51
C ARG A 13 -5.68 -9.17 -16.33
N ASP A 14 -6.30 -8.70 -15.25
CA ASP A 14 -6.16 -7.32 -14.79
C ASP A 14 -4.64 -7.07 -14.62
N PRO A 15 -4.02 -6.25 -15.48
CA PRO A 15 -2.57 -6.07 -15.48
C PRO A 15 -2.09 -5.42 -14.18
N ALA A 16 -2.93 -4.58 -13.55
CA ALA A 16 -2.62 -3.96 -12.28
C ALA A 16 -2.69 -4.97 -11.13
N MET A 17 -3.67 -5.89 -11.16
CA MET A 17 -3.70 -7.03 -10.23
C MET A 17 -2.50 -7.96 -10.43
N LEU A 18 -2.08 -8.21 -11.67
CA LEU A 18 -0.89 -9.02 -11.93
C LEU A 18 0.38 -8.36 -11.38
N ALA A 19 0.58 -7.06 -11.63
CA ALA A 19 1.70 -6.30 -11.08
C ALA A 19 1.71 -6.35 -9.55
N THR A 20 0.54 -6.16 -8.92
CA THR A 20 0.37 -6.24 -7.46
C THR A 20 0.74 -7.62 -6.93
N ARG A 21 0.29 -8.70 -7.58
CA ARG A 21 0.62 -10.08 -7.17
C ARG A 21 2.12 -10.36 -7.29
N THR A 22 2.75 -9.93 -8.38
CA THR A 22 4.20 -10.08 -8.57
C THR A 22 4.97 -9.36 -7.46
N PHE A 23 4.60 -8.10 -7.19
CA PHE A 23 5.22 -7.33 -6.11
C PHE A 23 5.12 -8.04 -4.76
N PHE A 24 3.92 -8.45 -4.33
CA PHE A 24 3.75 -9.08 -3.01
C PHE A 24 4.30 -10.50 -2.94
N HIS A 25 4.52 -11.17 -4.07
CA HIS A 25 5.25 -12.42 -4.10
C HIS A 25 6.73 -12.23 -3.71
N GLU A 26 7.34 -11.13 -4.17
CA GLU A 26 8.75 -10.82 -3.94
C GLU A 26 8.98 -10.08 -2.61
N HIS A 27 8.09 -9.14 -2.28
CA HIS A 27 8.27 -8.16 -1.20
C HIS A 27 7.28 -8.32 -0.02
N GLY A 28 6.33 -9.25 -0.10
CA GLY A 28 5.25 -9.34 0.88
C GLY A 28 5.68 -9.66 2.32
N SER A 29 6.76 -10.43 2.49
CA SER A 29 7.31 -10.71 3.83
C SER A 29 7.98 -9.49 4.45
N ALA A 30 8.76 -8.75 3.66
CA ALA A 30 9.39 -7.50 4.11
C ALA A 30 8.33 -6.47 4.52
N MET A 31 7.28 -6.33 3.70
CA MET A 31 6.16 -5.44 3.99
C MET A 31 5.38 -5.80 5.27
N LEU A 32 5.18 -7.09 5.53
CA LEU A 32 4.56 -7.56 6.77
C LEU A 32 5.41 -7.25 8.01
N ASN A 33 6.73 -7.39 7.89
CA ASN A 33 7.68 -7.08 8.96
C ASN A 33 7.73 -5.57 9.21
N ALA A 34 7.74 -4.76 8.16
CA ALA A 34 7.66 -3.30 8.24
C ALA A 34 6.39 -2.86 8.99
N ALA A 35 5.23 -3.35 8.57
CA ALA A 35 3.96 -3.00 9.22
C ALA A 35 3.93 -3.39 10.71
N ALA A 36 4.50 -4.55 11.07
CA ALA A 36 4.60 -4.99 12.46
C ALA A 36 5.54 -4.11 13.29
N LEU A 37 6.68 -3.70 12.73
CA LEU A 37 7.64 -2.83 13.41
C LEU A 37 7.05 -1.44 13.65
N LEU A 38 6.43 -0.86 12.63
CA LEU A 38 5.98 0.53 12.63
C LEU A 38 4.70 0.78 13.45
N SER A 39 3.70 -0.10 13.36
CA SER A 39 2.37 0.12 13.97
C SER A 39 1.82 -1.11 14.69
N GLY A 40 2.57 -2.21 14.72
CA GLY A 40 2.28 -3.33 15.60
C GLY A 40 1.28 -4.38 15.08
N PRO A 41 0.71 -5.19 15.99
CA PRO A 41 -0.09 -6.36 15.60
C PRO A 41 -1.36 -6.03 14.80
N THR A 42 -1.95 -4.85 15.02
CA THR A 42 -3.14 -4.38 14.28
C THR A 42 -2.81 -4.07 12.83
N ALA A 43 -1.73 -3.32 12.58
CA ALA A 43 -1.22 -3.03 11.25
C ALA A 43 -0.77 -4.30 10.53
N HIS A 44 -0.07 -5.20 11.22
CA HIS A 44 0.32 -6.50 10.67
C HIS A 44 -0.90 -7.33 10.21
N ARG A 45 -1.96 -7.41 11.02
CA ARG A 45 -3.22 -8.08 10.63
C ARG A 45 -3.90 -7.44 9.43
N ARG A 46 -3.87 -6.11 9.33
CA ARG A 46 -4.41 -5.39 8.17
C ARG A 46 -3.61 -5.70 6.90
N CYS A 47 -2.29 -5.75 6.99
CA CYS A 47 -1.42 -6.15 5.88
C CYS A 47 -1.66 -7.60 5.46
N LEU A 48 -1.86 -8.53 6.41
CA LEU A 48 -2.25 -9.92 6.09
C LEU A 48 -3.58 -9.99 5.34
N ARG A 49 -4.59 -9.22 5.76
CA ARG A 49 -5.88 -9.14 5.06
C ARG A 49 -5.73 -8.61 3.63
N LEU A 50 -4.87 -7.61 3.42
CA LEU A 50 -4.54 -7.09 2.09
C LEU A 50 -3.94 -8.19 1.22
N LEU A 51 -2.94 -8.93 1.72
CA LEU A 51 -2.31 -10.05 1.01
C LEU A 51 -3.30 -11.17 0.66
N SER A 52 -4.17 -11.54 1.60
CA SER A 52 -5.26 -12.50 1.35
C SER A 52 -6.21 -11.99 0.27
N GLY A 53 -6.63 -10.72 0.36
CA GLY A 53 -7.50 -10.09 -0.62
C GLY A 53 -6.89 -10.06 -2.03
N ILE A 54 -5.60 -9.74 -2.15
CA ILE A 54 -4.87 -9.79 -3.43
C ILE A 54 -4.85 -11.22 -3.98
N SER A 55 -4.71 -12.23 -3.12
CA SER A 55 -4.65 -13.64 -3.52
C SER A 55 -6.00 -14.16 -4.00
N GLU A 56 -7.10 -13.72 -3.37
CA GLU A 56 -8.46 -14.21 -3.61
C GLU A 56 -9.18 -13.48 -4.76
N ASN A 57 -8.84 -12.22 -5.04
CA ASN A 57 -9.54 -11.42 -6.05
C ASN A 57 -8.91 -11.50 -7.43
N SER A 58 -9.73 -11.52 -8.48
CA SER A 58 -9.29 -11.51 -9.87
C SER A 58 -8.96 -10.11 -10.41
N SER A 59 -9.37 -9.05 -9.69
CA SER A 59 -9.15 -7.65 -10.06
C SER A 59 -8.94 -6.77 -8.83
N LEU A 60 -8.26 -5.63 -9.00
CA LEU A 60 -8.01 -4.67 -7.92
C LEU A 60 -9.28 -3.89 -7.59
N THR A 61 -9.96 -4.31 -6.53
CA THR A 61 -11.12 -3.60 -6.00
C THR A 61 -10.71 -2.25 -5.40
N ARG A 62 -11.68 -1.32 -5.27
CA ARG A 62 -11.47 -0.03 -4.60
C ARG A 62 -10.92 -0.20 -3.18
N ALA A 63 -11.39 -1.22 -2.45
CA ALA A 63 -10.94 -1.51 -1.09
C ALA A 63 -9.46 -1.94 -1.05
N LEU A 64 -9.03 -2.81 -1.99
CA LEU A 64 -7.62 -3.22 -2.07
C LEU A 64 -6.71 -2.03 -2.40
N ARG A 65 -7.14 -1.14 -3.28
CA ARG A 65 -6.39 0.08 -3.63
C ARG A 65 -6.25 1.02 -2.43
N GLN A 66 -7.32 1.19 -1.64
CA GLN A 66 -7.27 1.96 -0.40
C GLN A 66 -6.33 1.33 0.63
N ASP A 67 -6.30 0.00 0.72
CA ASP A 67 -5.37 -0.70 1.62
C ASP A 67 -3.91 -0.61 1.13
N LEU A 68 -3.64 -0.55 -0.18
CA LEU A 68 -2.31 -0.27 -0.73
C LEU A 68 -1.85 1.15 -0.39
N VAL A 69 -2.72 2.15 -0.58
CA VAL A 69 -2.44 3.54 -0.21
C VAL A 69 -2.19 3.67 1.30
N TRP A 70 -3.04 3.04 2.12
CA TRP A 70 -2.82 3.02 3.58
C TRP A 70 -1.47 2.41 3.96
N LEU A 71 -1.09 1.32 3.31
CA LEU A 71 0.18 0.65 3.57
C LEU A 71 1.36 1.55 3.20
N HIS A 72 1.28 2.26 2.06
CA HIS A 72 2.26 3.24 1.65
C HIS A 72 2.41 4.36 2.69
N ARG A 73 1.31 5.01 3.09
CA ARG A 73 1.31 6.02 4.15
C ARG A 73 1.88 5.52 5.48
N LEU A 74 1.63 4.25 5.82
CA LEU A 74 2.19 3.65 7.02
C LEU A 74 3.72 3.56 6.93
N VAL A 75 4.27 3.04 5.83
CA VAL A 75 5.73 2.86 5.67
C VAL A 75 6.47 4.18 5.45
N CYS A 76 5.80 5.19 4.89
CA CYS A 76 6.30 6.56 4.78
C CYS A 76 6.11 7.38 6.06
N LEU A 77 5.50 6.81 7.10
CA LEU A 77 5.25 7.45 8.38
C LEU A 77 4.29 8.66 8.31
N ASP A 78 3.45 8.75 7.29
CA ASP A 78 2.44 9.82 7.17
C ASP A 78 1.32 9.72 8.21
N LEU A 79 1.30 8.63 8.98
CA LEU A 79 0.36 8.40 10.08
C LEU A 79 0.93 8.82 11.45
N VAL A 80 2.19 9.27 11.53
CA VAL A 80 2.77 9.78 12.78
C VAL A 80 2.76 11.31 12.79
N GLY A 81 2.62 11.91 13.97
CA GLY A 81 2.59 13.37 14.12
C GLY A 81 1.64 13.88 15.20
N ASP A 82 0.67 13.06 15.60
CA ASP A 82 -0.08 13.28 16.83
C ASP A 82 0.71 12.69 18.02
N PRO A 83 1.22 13.50 18.96
CA PRO A 83 1.98 13.02 20.11
C PRO A 83 1.17 12.09 21.04
N GLU A 84 -0.16 12.09 20.97
CA GLU A 84 -1.02 11.20 21.75
C GLU A 84 -1.32 9.86 21.03
N ALA A 85 -0.98 9.74 19.74
CA ALA A 85 -1.19 8.52 18.97
C ALA A 85 -0.19 7.41 19.33
N GLU A 86 -0.68 6.16 19.41
CA GLU A 86 0.13 4.98 19.71
C GLU A 86 1.23 4.77 18.67
N GLU A 87 0.94 5.11 17.41
CA GLU A 87 1.85 5.07 16.28
C GLU A 87 3.06 6.00 16.48
N THR A 88 2.83 7.23 16.98
CA THR A 88 3.90 8.20 17.25
C THR A 88 4.81 7.75 18.38
N ALA A 89 4.24 7.20 19.46
CA ALA A 89 5.02 6.66 20.58
C ALA A 89 5.86 5.45 20.16
N ARG A 90 5.31 4.56 19.31
CA ARG A 90 6.00 3.39 18.79
C ARG A 90 7.12 3.77 17.83
N PHE A 91 6.87 4.70 16.91
CA PHE A 91 7.90 5.22 16.01
C PHE A 91 9.07 5.85 16.78
N ALA A 92 8.79 6.63 17.83
CA ALA A 92 9.83 7.25 18.66
C ALA A 92 10.75 6.24 19.35
N MET A 93 10.36 4.97 19.45
CA MET A 93 11.19 3.88 20.00
C MET A 93 12.06 3.17 18.96
N ILE A 94 11.89 3.46 17.66
CA ILE A 94 12.68 2.85 16.60
C ILE A 94 14.07 3.49 16.58
N ASP A 95 15.11 2.65 16.65
CA ASP A 95 16.49 3.10 16.46
C ASP A 95 16.72 3.38 14.97
N LEU A 96 17.05 4.63 14.64
CA LEU A 96 17.34 5.05 13.26
C LEU A 96 18.58 4.35 12.67
N LEU A 97 19.43 3.77 13.52
CA LEU A 97 20.60 2.98 13.10
C LEU A 97 20.28 1.49 12.98
N ASP A 98 19.04 1.05 13.27
CA ASP A 98 18.62 -0.32 13.01
C ASP A 98 18.65 -0.57 11.48
N PRO A 99 19.40 -1.57 11.00
CA PRO A 99 19.44 -1.92 9.57
C PRO A 99 18.06 -2.15 8.94
N ARG A 100 17.06 -2.51 9.74
CA ARG A 100 15.68 -2.68 9.29
C ARG A 100 15.04 -1.39 8.81
N VAL A 101 15.50 -0.23 9.29
CA VAL A 101 15.01 1.09 8.83
C VAL A 101 15.37 1.31 7.37
N GLU A 102 16.61 0.98 6.98
CA GLU A 102 17.05 1.06 5.58
C GLU A 102 16.22 0.13 4.68
N GLU A 103 15.96 -1.10 5.13
CA GLU A 103 15.09 -2.04 4.43
C GLU A 103 13.67 -1.47 4.24
N ILE A 104 13.09 -0.86 5.29
CA ILE A 104 11.76 -0.26 5.21
C ILE A 104 11.72 0.90 4.21
N CYS A 105 12.74 1.76 4.18
CA CYS A 105 12.81 2.84 3.20
C CYS A 105 12.84 2.29 1.76
N LEU A 106 13.64 1.25 1.50
CA LEU A 106 13.69 0.61 0.19
C LEU A 106 12.35 -0.04 -0.20
N GLU A 107 11.65 -0.65 0.74
CA GLU A 107 10.33 -1.24 0.49
C GLU A 107 9.24 -0.16 0.26
N ALA A 108 9.36 0.99 0.92
CA ALA A 108 8.49 2.14 0.68
C ALA A 108 8.65 2.67 -0.76
N ASP A 109 9.89 2.87 -1.22
CA ASP A 109 10.17 3.30 -2.60
C ASP A 109 9.60 2.32 -3.64
N ARG A 110 9.79 1.00 -3.43
CA ARG A 110 9.25 -0.01 -4.34
C ARG A 110 7.72 -0.05 -4.33
N LEU A 111 7.10 0.21 -3.18
CA LEU A 111 5.64 0.30 -3.08
C LEU A 111 5.12 1.54 -3.80
N TYR A 112 5.83 2.66 -3.72
CA TYR A 112 5.53 3.85 -4.50
C TYR A 112 5.59 3.57 -6.01
N ASP A 113 6.65 2.91 -6.48
CA ASP A 113 6.79 2.50 -7.89
C ASP A 113 5.62 1.60 -8.35
N LEU A 114 5.16 0.69 -7.47
CA LEU A 114 3.98 -0.12 -7.75
C LEU A 114 2.71 0.74 -7.89
N LEU A 115 2.50 1.72 -7.00
CA LEU A 115 1.35 2.61 -7.07
C LEU A 115 1.34 3.43 -8.36
N VAL A 116 2.51 3.94 -8.78
CA VAL A 116 2.68 4.60 -10.08
C VAL A 116 2.32 3.66 -11.23
N ALA A 117 2.85 2.44 -11.24
CA ALA A 117 2.56 1.46 -12.29
C ALA A 117 1.06 1.09 -12.34
N ILE A 118 0.39 0.96 -11.18
CA ILE A 118 -1.06 0.74 -11.13
C ILE A 118 -1.83 1.92 -11.73
N SER A 119 -1.38 3.16 -11.46
CA SER A 119 -2.03 4.36 -11.99
C SER A 119 -1.89 4.48 -13.51
N ASP A 120 -0.75 4.08 -14.08
CA ASP A 120 -0.53 4.05 -15.53
C ASP A 120 -1.39 2.98 -16.22
N LEU A 121 -1.56 1.84 -15.56
CA LEU A 121 -2.38 0.72 -16.05
C LEU A 121 -3.89 0.97 -15.91
N ASP A 122 -4.28 1.84 -14.97
CA ASP A 122 -5.67 2.20 -14.69
C ASP A 122 -5.81 3.71 -14.40
N PRO A 123 -5.71 4.57 -15.44
CA PRO A 123 -5.74 6.03 -15.28
C PRO A 123 -7.10 6.58 -14.82
N GLY A 124 -8.13 5.73 -14.71
CA GLY A 124 -9.42 6.10 -14.13
C GLY A 124 -9.48 5.97 -12.61
N CYS A 125 -8.43 5.47 -11.97
CA CYS A 125 -8.39 5.20 -10.54
C CYS A 125 -8.11 6.48 -9.71
N ASP A 126 -9.17 7.13 -9.25
CA ASP A 126 -9.14 8.30 -8.35
C ASP A 126 -8.35 8.08 -7.05
N VAL A 127 -8.44 6.88 -6.47
CA VAL A 127 -7.84 6.57 -5.15
C VAL A 127 -6.32 6.69 -5.14
N ILE A 128 -5.65 6.15 -6.16
CA ILE A 128 -4.18 6.12 -6.23
C ILE A 128 -3.64 7.43 -6.80
N LEU A 129 -4.35 8.02 -7.78
CA LEU A 129 -3.96 9.33 -8.33
C LEU A 129 -4.00 10.43 -7.26
N GLY A 130 -4.96 10.40 -6.34
CA GLY A 130 -4.99 11.33 -5.21
C GLY A 130 -3.76 11.21 -4.32
N GLU A 131 -3.34 9.99 -4.01
CA GLU A 131 -2.15 9.73 -3.19
C GLU A 131 -0.86 10.22 -3.87
N LEU A 132 -0.67 9.88 -5.15
CA LEU A 132 0.51 10.29 -5.91
C LEU A 132 0.59 11.81 -6.05
N PHE A 133 -0.55 12.50 -6.12
CA PHE A 133 -0.60 13.97 -6.16
C PHE A 133 -0.19 14.60 -4.82
N ASP A 134 -0.70 14.07 -3.70
CA ASP A 134 -0.34 14.55 -2.35
C ASP A 134 1.17 14.38 -2.08
N LEU A 135 1.76 13.27 -2.53
CA LEU A 135 3.21 12.99 -2.39
C LEU A 135 4.09 13.86 -3.30
N SER A 136 3.62 14.21 -4.50
CA SER A 136 4.35 15.13 -5.39
C SER A 136 4.31 16.59 -4.91
N ALA A 137 3.42 16.92 -3.97
CA ALA A 137 3.23 18.27 -3.45
C ALA A 137 3.94 18.53 -2.11
N ALA A 138 4.45 17.47 -1.45
CA ALA A 138 5.22 17.52 -0.21
C ALA A 138 6.73 17.71 -0.48
#